data_AF-A0A6M8WAQ7-F1
#
_entry.id   AF-A0A6M8WAQ7-F1
#
_cell.length_a   1.000
_cell.length_b   1.000
_cell.length_c   1.000
_cell.angle_alpha   90.00
_cell.angle_beta   90.00
_cell.angle_gamma   90.00
#
_symmetry.space_group_name_H-M   'P 1'
#
loop_
_entity.id
_entity.type
_entity.pdbx_description
1 polymer ?
#
loop_
_entity_poly.entity_id
_entity_poly.type
_entity_poly.pdbx_seq_one_letter_code
_entity_poly.pdbx_strand_id
1 'polypeptide(L)'
;MFDPNKTLALIQGGLLEPQKTWASYHEENREWKDTAALLTGPLILASLVLASLLGWVFSSHYMMMRGSGGLLGLILGLLFAAVGIAMASFIFSYFAGMFKGEANFNRSFAALSLAAIPAYLGNVLGTLPWIGWLLSLGLGIVSLVFLYQIIPLYLKVPDEKRVQHYAASLVCTLIASLILGALLGFGAMGSYQAGMMGERSGGSSNVMFGDLGRQARVMEEAERDTFDPPRNGKINETQMERYLDVIQKTAELRREQGEAFKQLEKKSDKDSVSLGDLGKLTGTLMGAATAEMDVVKTGGGNWAEHMWVKEQLHVARIQKDISDAVKHNYALYKQYEERLSQVDQ
;
A
#
# COMPACT_ATOMS: atom_id res chain seq x y z
N MET A 1 12.74 -18.31 25.08
CA MET A 1 13.76 -18.91 24.19
C MET A 1 13.07 -19.56 23.01
N PHE A 2 13.64 -19.47 21.81
CA PHE A 2 13.11 -20.11 20.61
C PHE A 2 13.11 -21.64 20.79
N ASP A 3 11.97 -22.28 20.55
CA ASP A 3 11.79 -23.74 20.60
C ASP A 3 11.04 -24.19 19.35
N PRO A 4 11.74 -24.75 18.34
CA PRO A 4 11.14 -25.08 17.06
C PRO A 4 10.03 -26.12 17.18
N ASN A 5 10.13 -27.07 18.12
CA ASN A 5 9.11 -28.10 18.30
C ASN A 5 7.82 -27.48 18.84
N LYS A 6 7.95 -26.60 19.83
CA LYS A 6 6.81 -25.87 20.39
C LYS A 6 6.20 -24.90 19.37
N THR A 7 7.03 -24.19 18.61
CA THR A 7 6.55 -23.32 17.51
C THR A 7 5.72 -24.10 16.50
N LEU A 8 6.22 -25.23 16.02
CA LEU A 8 5.51 -26.09 15.07
C LEU A 8 4.21 -26.65 15.66
N ALA A 9 4.24 -27.07 16.92
CA ALA A 9 3.04 -27.54 17.62
C ALA A 9 1.97 -26.43 17.75
N LEU A 10 2.39 -25.18 18.01
CA LEU A 10 1.48 -24.03 18.06
C LEU A 10 0.90 -23.69 16.68
N ILE A 11 1.71 -23.76 15.62
CA ILE A 11 1.25 -23.52 14.25
C ILE A 11 0.25 -24.60 13.82
N GLN A 12 0.62 -25.88 14.00
CA GLN A 12 -0.23 -27.02 13.65
C GLN A 12 -1.52 -27.02 14.48
N GLY A 13 -1.40 -26.87 15.80
CA GLY A 13 -2.54 -26.79 16.72
C GLY A 13 -3.42 -25.57 16.42
N GLY A 14 -2.83 -24.42 16.10
CA GLY A 14 -3.59 -23.21 15.73
C GLY A 14 -4.40 -23.38 14.45
N LEU A 15 -3.99 -24.26 13.54
CA LEU A 15 -4.72 -24.57 12.30
C LEU A 15 -5.75 -25.69 12.47
N LEU A 16 -5.42 -26.74 13.23
CA LEU A 16 -6.25 -27.96 13.35
C LEU A 16 -7.18 -27.96 14.58
N GLU A 17 -6.69 -27.48 15.71
CA GLU A 17 -7.40 -27.43 17.00
C GLU A 17 -7.28 -26.02 17.64
N PRO A 18 -7.79 -24.97 16.96
CA PRO A 18 -7.55 -23.58 17.33
C PRO A 18 -7.97 -23.26 18.77
N GLN A 19 -9.19 -23.60 19.18
CA GLN A 19 -9.70 -23.21 20.51
C GLN A 19 -8.89 -23.84 21.65
N LYS A 20 -8.49 -25.10 21.49
CA LYS A 20 -7.67 -25.82 22.47
C LYS A 20 -6.26 -25.22 22.56
N THR A 21 -5.68 -24.88 21.42
CA THR A 21 -4.35 -24.25 21.33
C THR A 21 -4.36 -22.86 21.96
N TRP A 22 -5.42 -22.08 21.73
CA TRP A 22 -5.54 -20.76 22.34
C TRP A 22 -5.69 -20.84 23.85
N ALA A 23 -6.49 -21.80 24.35
CA ALA A 23 -6.70 -22.00 25.78
C ALA A 23 -5.42 -22.45 26.48
N SER A 24 -4.72 -23.46 25.94
CA SER A 24 -3.47 -23.95 26.53
C SER A 24 -2.39 -22.87 26.53
N TYR A 25 -2.28 -22.08 25.45
CA TYR A 25 -1.31 -20.99 25.40
C TYR A 25 -1.67 -19.82 26.33
N HIS A 26 -2.96 -19.55 26.52
CA HIS A 26 -3.43 -18.49 27.41
C HIS A 26 -3.02 -18.74 28.88
N GLU A 27 -3.09 -20.00 29.33
CA GLU A 27 -2.69 -20.41 30.68
C GLU A 27 -1.21 -20.15 30.98
N GLU A 28 -0.36 -20.16 29.96
CA GLU A 28 1.07 -19.90 30.11
C GLU A 28 1.39 -18.43 30.43
N ASN A 29 0.44 -17.50 30.25
CA ASN A 29 0.50 -16.07 30.59
C ASN A 29 1.86 -15.41 30.29
N ARG A 30 2.35 -15.60 29.06
CA ARG A 30 3.67 -15.14 28.62
C ARG A 30 3.74 -13.63 28.38
N GLU A 31 4.95 -13.07 28.49
CA GLU A 31 5.23 -11.71 28.03
C GLU A 31 5.20 -11.65 26.49
N TRP A 32 4.87 -10.49 25.92
CA TRP A 32 4.81 -10.30 24.46
C TRP A 32 6.12 -10.67 23.75
N LYS A 33 7.28 -10.45 24.39
CA LYS A 33 8.61 -10.80 23.83
C LYS A 33 8.78 -12.30 23.67
N ASP A 34 8.27 -13.08 24.63
CA ASP A 34 8.31 -14.54 24.55
C ASP A 34 7.43 -15.04 23.42
N THR A 35 6.23 -14.48 23.26
CA THR A 35 5.35 -14.76 22.12
C THR A 35 6.00 -14.40 20.80
N ALA A 36 6.64 -13.22 20.74
CA ALA A 36 7.32 -12.75 19.55
C ALA A 36 8.49 -13.68 19.15
N ALA A 37 9.31 -14.12 20.12
CA ALA A 37 10.44 -15.01 19.86
C ALA A 37 10.01 -16.46 19.58
N LEU A 38 8.94 -16.94 20.23
CA LEU A 38 8.48 -18.32 20.12
C LEU A 38 7.59 -18.56 18.89
N LEU A 39 6.70 -17.62 18.55
CA LEU A 39 5.70 -17.82 17.52
C LEU A 39 5.81 -16.78 16.41
N THR A 40 5.61 -15.50 16.73
CA THR A 40 5.38 -14.44 15.72
C THR A 40 6.57 -14.25 14.79
N GLY A 41 7.79 -14.14 15.33
CA GLY A 41 9.02 -13.96 14.57
C GLY A 41 9.31 -15.15 13.64
N PRO A 42 9.37 -16.39 14.17
CA PRO A 42 9.52 -17.58 13.34
C PRO A 42 8.44 -17.73 12.27
N LEU A 43 7.18 -17.41 12.60
CA LEU A 43 6.05 -17.49 11.66
C LEU A 43 6.17 -16.48 10.52
N ILE A 44 6.50 -15.22 10.82
CA ILE A 44 6.74 -14.17 9.82
C ILE A 44 7.91 -14.59 8.92
N LEU A 45 9.04 -14.99 9.51
CA LEU A 45 10.23 -15.41 8.75
C LEU A 45 9.94 -16.60 7.84
N ALA A 46 9.28 -17.64 8.37
CA ALA A 46 8.88 -18.80 7.58
C ALA A 46 7.92 -18.41 6.44
N SER A 47 6.94 -17.55 6.71
CA SER A 47 6.00 -17.06 5.69
C SER A 47 6.73 -16.31 4.58
N LEU A 48 7.62 -15.37 4.90
CA LEU A 48 8.39 -14.63 3.89
C LEU A 48 9.30 -15.54 3.06
N VAL A 49 10.04 -16.45 3.71
CA VAL A 49 10.95 -17.37 3.01
C VAL A 49 10.17 -18.31 2.10
N LEU A 50 9.10 -18.95 2.61
CA LEU A 50 8.30 -19.89 1.83
C LEU A 50 7.56 -19.18 0.69
N ALA A 51 7.00 -17.99 0.91
CA ALA A 51 6.39 -17.21 -0.16
C ALA A 51 7.42 -16.83 -1.23
N SER A 52 8.64 -16.44 -0.84
CA SER A 52 9.71 -16.11 -1.79
C SER A 52 10.13 -17.34 -2.62
N LEU A 53 10.29 -18.49 -1.98
CA LEU A 53 10.66 -19.75 -2.65
C LEU A 53 9.56 -20.23 -3.59
N LEU A 54 8.30 -20.25 -3.15
CA LEU A 54 7.18 -20.66 -3.99
C LEU A 54 6.93 -19.68 -5.14
N GLY A 55 7.12 -18.39 -4.90
CA GLY A 55 7.13 -17.38 -5.95
C GLY A 55 8.20 -17.63 -7.01
N TRP A 56 9.39 -18.09 -6.60
CA TRP A 56 10.46 -18.47 -7.52
C TRP A 56 10.15 -19.74 -8.33
N VAL A 57 9.54 -20.75 -7.72
CA VAL A 57 9.26 -22.06 -8.35
C VAL A 57 8.04 -22.02 -9.28
N PHE A 58 6.94 -21.43 -8.84
CA PHE A 58 5.65 -21.55 -9.51
C PHE A 58 5.32 -20.40 -10.45
N SER A 59 6.26 -19.50 -10.69
CA SER A 59 5.95 -18.30 -11.45
C SER A 59 7.04 -17.88 -12.43
N SER A 60 6.74 -18.03 -13.71
CA SER A 60 7.36 -17.26 -14.80
C SER A 60 7.10 -15.74 -14.68
N HIS A 61 6.14 -15.35 -13.84
CA HIS A 61 5.69 -13.97 -13.64
C HIS A 61 6.46 -13.23 -12.53
N TYR A 62 7.19 -13.94 -11.65
CA TYR A 62 8.17 -13.29 -10.75
C TYR A 62 9.44 -12.85 -11.49
N MET A 63 9.60 -13.20 -12.77
CA MET A 63 10.68 -12.66 -13.61
C MET A 63 10.45 -11.19 -14.00
N MET A 64 9.19 -10.71 -13.97
CA MET A 64 8.85 -9.27 -14.05
C MET A 64 8.82 -8.59 -12.68
N MET A 65 8.94 -9.36 -11.59
CA MET A 65 9.05 -8.84 -10.22
C MET A 65 10.50 -8.48 -9.89
N ARG A 66 11.19 -7.85 -10.84
CA ARG A 66 12.49 -7.21 -10.63
C ARG A 66 12.24 -5.80 -10.08
N GLY A 67 11.65 -5.71 -8.90
CA GLY A 67 11.21 -4.42 -8.32
C GLY A 67 11.12 -4.33 -6.80
N SER A 68 11.27 -5.42 -6.03
CA SER A 68 11.32 -5.35 -4.57
C SER A 68 12.77 -5.52 -4.09
N GLY A 69 13.41 -4.41 -3.72
CA GLY A 69 14.86 -4.32 -3.49
C GLY A 69 15.40 -5.40 -2.56
N GLY A 70 16.27 -6.29 -3.05
CA GLY A 70 16.79 -7.51 -2.39
C GLY A 70 16.71 -7.62 -0.86
N LEU A 71 17.87 -7.66 -0.18
CA LEU A 71 17.92 -7.83 1.28
C LEU A 71 17.21 -6.69 2.03
N LEU A 72 17.24 -5.48 1.47
CA LEU A 72 16.65 -4.28 2.08
C LEU A 72 15.12 -4.37 2.19
N GLY A 73 14.44 -4.90 1.16
CA GLY A 73 13.00 -5.09 1.12
C GLY A 73 12.53 -6.19 2.06
N LEU A 74 13.33 -7.25 2.26
CA LEU A 74 13.08 -8.26 3.28
C LEU A 74 13.20 -7.66 4.70
N ILE A 75 14.25 -6.88 4.95
CA ILE A 75 14.45 -6.20 6.24
C ILE A 75 13.32 -5.22 6.51
N LEU A 76 12.98 -4.37 5.54
CA LEU A 76 11.87 -3.43 5.66
C LEU A 76 10.55 -4.18 5.88
N GLY A 77 10.26 -5.23 5.11
CA GLY A 77 9.07 -6.06 5.28
C GLY A 77 8.95 -6.69 6.66
N LEU A 78 10.06 -7.17 7.22
CA LEU A 78 10.11 -7.67 8.61
C LEU A 78 9.83 -6.57 9.63
N LEU A 79 10.42 -5.39 9.45
CA LEU A 79 10.16 -4.24 10.31
C LEU A 79 8.70 -3.82 10.26
N PHE A 80 8.09 -3.73 9.06
CA PHE A 80 6.68 -3.40 8.89
C PHE A 80 5.76 -4.44 9.51
N ALA A 81 6.03 -5.73 9.34
CA ALA A 81 5.24 -6.79 9.95
C ALA A 81 5.32 -6.73 11.49
N ALA A 82 6.51 -6.48 12.04
CA ALA A 82 6.72 -6.34 13.48
C ALA A 82 6.02 -5.10 14.04
N VAL A 83 6.16 -3.94 13.39
CA VAL A 83 5.47 -2.69 13.78
C VAL A 83 3.96 -2.85 13.66
N GLY A 84 3.47 -3.45 12.58
CA GLY A 84 2.05 -3.65 12.33
C GLY A 84 1.38 -4.51 13.40
N ILE A 85 1.96 -5.66 13.76
CA ILE A 85 1.37 -6.51 14.80
C ILE A 85 1.48 -5.89 16.20
N ALA A 86 2.59 -5.20 16.51
CA ALA A 86 2.73 -4.48 17.78
C ALA A 86 1.71 -3.33 17.89
N MET A 87 1.55 -2.53 16.84
CA MET A 87 0.56 -1.47 16.77
C MET A 87 -0.86 -2.02 16.91
N ALA A 88 -1.23 -3.05 16.15
CA ALA A 88 -2.55 -3.66 16.23
C ALA A 88 -2.82 -4.22 17.64
N SER A 89 -1.82 -4.84 18.27
CA SER A 89 -1.92 -5.34 19.66
C SER A 89 -2.15 -4.21 20.66
N PHE A 90 -1.52 -3.06 20.46
CA PHE A 90 -1.77 -1.89 21.29
C PHE A 90 -3.20 -1.37 21.14
N ILE A 91 -3.68 -1.25 19.89
CA ILE A 91 -5.05 -0.80 19.59
C ILE A 91 -6.07 -1.74 20.25
N PHE A 92 -5.96 -3.05 20.00
CA PHE A 92 -6.90 -4.03 20.57
C PHE A 92 -6.89 -4.04 22.11
N SER A 93 -5.71 -3.93 22.72
CA SER A 93 -5.57 -3.79 24.18
C SER A 93 -6.22 -2.50 24.70
N TYR A 94 -6.01 -1.37 24.03
CA TYR A 94 -6.56 -0.07 24.45
C TYR A 94 -8.10 -0.07 24.37
N PHE A 95 -8.64 -0.52 23.24
CA PHE A 95 -10.09 -0.64 23.05
C PHE A 95 -10.71 -1.65 24.02
N ALA A 96 -10.00 -2.70 24.43
CA ALA A 96 -10.52 -3.64 25.42
C ALA A 96 -10.86 -2.91 26.73
N GLY A 97 -9.98 -2.03 27.21
CA GLY A 97 -10.25 -1.20 28.39
C GLY A 97 -11.48 -0.31 28.25
N MET A 98 -11.73 0.26 27.05
CA MET A 98 -12.92 1.08 26.80
C MET A 98 -14.22 0.27 26.75
N PHE A 99 -14.15 -0.99 26.35
CA PHE A 99 -15.30 -1.88 26.21
C PHE A 99 -15.48 -2.87 27.37
N LYS A 100 -15.02 -2.50 28.58
CA LYS A 100 -15.11 -3.30 29.82
C LYS A 100 -14.35 -4.64 29.79
N GLY A 101 -13.38 -4.78 28.90
CA GLY A 101 -12.39 -5.86 28.92
C GLY A 101 -11.14 -5.49 29.72
N GLU A 102 -10.18 -6.42 29.75
CA GLU A 102 -8.86 -6.23 30.34
C GLU A 102 -7.90 -5.66 29.29
N ALA A 103 -7.45 -4.41 29.51
CA ALA A 103 -6.38 -3.83 28.72
C ALA A 103 -5.04 -4.51 29.09
N ASN A 104 -4.59 -5.44 28.25
CA ASN A 104 -3.33 -6.14 28.43
C ASN A 104 -2.63 -6.36 27.09
N PHE A 105 -1.50 -5.67 26.90
CA PHE A 105 -0.71 -5.75 25.68
C PHE A 105 -0.15 -7.16 25.42
N ASN A 106 0.35 -7.83 26.45
CA ASN A 106 0.91 -9.19 26.34
C ASN A 106 -0.14 -10.17 25.80
N ARG A 107 -1.35 -10.11 26.38
CA ARG A 107 -2.46 -10.96 25.95
C ARG A 107 -2.98 -10.57 24.58
N SER A 108 -3.08 -9.28 24.28
CA SER A 108 -3.48 -8.84 22.95
C SER A 108 -2.49 -9.33 21.88
N PHE A 109 -1.19 -9.22 22.14
CA PHE A 109 -0.15 -9.65 21.21
C PHE A 109 -0.18 -11.16 20.96
N ALA A 110 -0.38 -11.95 22.02
CA ALA A 110 -0.61 -13.39 21.89
C ALA A 110 -1.87 -13.71 21.08
N ALA A 111 -2.97 -13.02 21.35
CA ALA A 111 -4.23 -13.23 20.66
C ALA A 111 -4.11 -12.93 19.15
N LEU A 112 -3.51 -11.80 18.79
CA LEU A 112 -3.28 -11.44 17.38
C LEU A 112 -2.33 -12.42 16.70
N SER A 113 -1.25 -12.84 17.38
CA SER A 113 -0.26 -13.76 16.80
C SER A 113 -0.86 -15.13 16.51
N LEU A 114 -1.67 -15.67 17.42
CA LEU A 114 -2.37 -16.94 17.25
C LEU A 114 -3.46 -16.85 16.18
N ALA A 115 -4.22 -15.75 16.16
CA ALA A 115 -5.26 -15.54 15.16
C ALA A 115 -4.69 -15.31 13.75
N ALA A 116 -3.46 -14.78 13.64
CA ALA A 116 -2.80 -14.52 12.36
C ALA A 116 -2.22 -15.76 11.68
N ILE A 117 -2.13 -16.93 12.36
CA ILE A 117 -1.55 -18.16 11.81
C ILE A 117 -2.13 -18.52 10.42
N PRO A 118 -3.46 -18.53 10.22
CA PRO A 118 -4.04 -18.79 8.90
C PRO A 118 -3.64 -17.74 7.87
N ALA A 119 -3.64 -16.45 8.22
CA ALA A 119 -3.28 -15.38 7.29
C ALA A 119 -1.84 -15.51 6.78
N TYR A 120 -0.89 -15.89 7.64
CA TYR A 120 0.50 -16.14 7.22
C TYR A 120 0.65 -17.36 6.32
N LEU A 121 -0.16 -18.40 6.54
CA LEU A 121 -0.27 -19.53 5.61
C LEU A 121 -0.89 -19.09 4.27
N GLY A 122 -1.89 -18.20 4.33
CA GLY A 122 -2.51 -17.57 3.17
C GLY A 122 -1.52 -16.78 2.33
N ASN A 123 -0.58 -16.07 2.96
CA ASN A 123 0.51 -15.38 2.25
C ASN A 123 1.42 -16.36 1.49
N VAL A 124 1.73 -17.51 2.08
CA VAL A 124 2.54 -18.55 1.42
C VAL A 124 1.77 -19.18 0.25
N LEU A 125 0.56 -19.67 0.51
CA LEU A 125 -0.27 -20.33 -0.51
C LEU A 125 -0.79 -19.35 -1.58
N GLY A 126 -0.81 -18.06 -1.26
CA GLY A 126 -1.13 -16.95 -2.15
C GLY A 126 -0.27 -16.87 -3.40
N THR A 127 0.95 -17.41 -3.31
CA THR A 127 1.91 -17.44 -4.40
C THR A 127 1.59 -18.49 -5.47
N LEU A 128 0.68 -19.43 -5.19
CA LEU A 128 0.28 -20.45 -6.13
C LEU A 128 -0.48 -19.84 -7.32
N PRO A 129 -0.21 -20.31 -8.55
CA PRO A 129 -0.90 -19.83 -9.74
C PRO A 129 -2.39 -20.18 -9.66
N TRP A 130 -3.21 -19.25 -10.14
CA TRP A 130 -4.66 -19.38 -10.37
C TRP A 130 -5.51 -19.49 -9.11
N ILE A 131 -5.15 -20.38 -8.18
CA ILE A 131 -5.88 -20.65 -6.93
C ILE A 131 -5.32 -19.88 -5.73
N GLY A 132 -4.08 -19.38 -5.80
CA GLY A 132 -3.41 -18.80 -4.64
C GLY A 132 -4.18 -17.64 -4.02
N TRP A 133 -4.76 -16.76 -4.84
CA TRP A 133 -5.54 -15.62 -4.33
C TRP A 133 -6.80 -16.07 -3.57
N LEU A 134 -7.48 -17.14 -3.99
CA LEU A 134 -8.64 -17.70 -3.28
C LEU A 134 -8.21 -18.30 -1.93
N LEU A 135 -7.09 -19.02 -1.91
CA LEU A 135 -6.53 -19.59 -0.68
C LEU A 135 -6.13 -18.49 0.30
N SER A 136 -5.44 -17.44 -0.19
CA SER A 136 -5.06 -16.29 0.62
C SER A 136 -6.27 -15.54 1.17
N LEU A 137 -7.30 -15.32 0.35
CA LEU A 137 -8.53 -14.65 0.78
C LEU A 137 -9.28 -15.49 1.82
N GLY A 138 -9.46 -16.79 1.56
CA GLY A 138 -10.14 -17.70 2.48
C GLY A 138 -9.43 -17.76 3.83
N LEU A 139 -8.11 -17.93 3.83
CA LEU A 139 -7.31 -17.96 5.06
C LEU A 139 -7.24 -16.61 5.77
N GLY A 140 -7.29 -15.50 5.03
CA GLY A 140 -7.44 -14.16 5.60
C GLY A 140 -8.77 -14.00 6.34
N ILE A 141 -9.87 -14.45 5.74
CA ILE A 141 -11.20 -14.44 6.39
C ILE A 141 -11.19 -15.35 7.63
N VAL A 142 -10.59 -16.54 7.55
CA VAL A 142 -10.45 -17.44 8.72
C VAL A 142 -9.67 -16.76 9.84
N SER A 143 -8.61 -16.02 9.52
CA SER A 143 -7.84 -15.26 10.51
C SER A 143 -8.68 -14.19 11.22
N LEU A 144 -9.54 -13.48 10.48
CA LEU A 144 -10.49 -12.52 11.05
C LEU A 144 -11.52 -13.20 11.98
N VAL A 145 -12.03 -14.36 11.57
CA VAL A 145 -12.93 -15.16 12.41
C VAL A 145 -12.23 -15.63 13.68
N PHE A 146 -10.98 -16.08 13.58
CA PHE A 146 -10.17 -16.48 14.73
C PHE A 146 -9.94 -15.30 15.67
N LEU A 147 -9.65 -14.12 15.13
CA LEU A 147 -9.46 -12.91 15.92
C LEU A 147 -10.74 -12.56 16.69
N TYR A 148 -11.90 -12.64 16.04
CA TYR A 148 -13.19 -12.41 16.72
C TYR A 148 -13.44 -13.43 17.86
N GLN A 149 -13.07 -14.70 17.67
CA GLN A 149 -13.26 -15.76 18.66
C GLN A 149 -12.29 -15.68 19.84
N ILE A 150 -11.04 -15.27 19.62
CA ILE A 150 -9.98 -15.28 20.64
C ILE A 150 -10.05 -14.07 21.60
N ILE A 151 -10.67 -12.96 21.17
CA ILE A 151 -10.81 -11.73 21.97
C ILE A 151 -11.45 -11.94 23.35
N PRO A 152 -12.64 -12.56 23.48
CA PRO A 152 -13.26 -12.74 24.79
C PRO A 152 -12.41 -13.62 25.72
N LEU A 153 -11.62 -14.55 25.16
CA LEU A 153 -10.72 -15.40 25.94
C LEU A 153 -9.52 -14.62 26.49
N TYR A 154 -8.87 -13.80 25.67
CA TYR A 154 -7.60 -13.13 26.04
C TYR A 154 -7.78 -11.76 26.69
N LEU A 155 -8.77 -10.99 26.21
CA LEU A 155 -9.02 -9.62 26.65
C LEU A 155 -10.27 -9.51 27.52
N LYS A 156 -10.95 -10.62 27.83
CA LYS A 156 -12.14 -10.67 28.68
C LYS A 156 -13.21 -9.64 28.32
N VAL A 157 -13.31 -9.29 27.04
CA VAL A 157 -14.33 -8.37 26.54
C VAL A 157 -15.69 -9.07 26.65
N PRO A 158 -16.69 -8.48 27.32
CA PRO A 158 -18.02 -9.07 27.41
C PRO A 158 -18.63 -9.33 26.02
N ASP A 159 -19.34 -10.44 25.86
CA ASP A 159 -19.89 -10.85 24.55
C ASP A 159 -20.81 -9.79 23.93
N GLU A 160 -21.55 -9.04 24.76
CA GLU A 160 -22.41 -7.92 24.37
C GLU A 160 -21.64 -6.77 23.69
N LYS A 161 -20.38 -6.57 24.08
CA LYS A 161 -19.49 -5.51 23.60
C LYS A 161 -18.45 -6.00 22.59
N ARG A 162 -18.33 -7.31 22.41
CA ARG A 162 -17.35 -7.95 21.53
C ARG A 162 -17.42 -7.43 20.10
N VAL A 163 -18.62 -7.30 19.53
CA VAL A 163 -18.78 -6.77 18.16
C VAL A 163 -18.33 -5.30 18.06
N GLN A 164 -18.67 -4.48 19.05
CA GLN A 164 -18.30 -3.06 19.10
C GLN A 164 -16.78 -2.90 19.22
N HIS A 165 -16.16 -3.66 20.14
CA HIS A 165 -14.71 -3.72 20.31
C HIS A 165 -14.01 -4.16 19.03
N TYR A 166 -14.47 -5.26 18.44
CA TYR A 166 -13.87 -5.84 17.25
C TYR A 166 -13.92 -4.86 16.06
N ALA A 167 -15.10 -4.32 15.75
CA ALA A 167 -15.27 -3.40 14.63
C ALA A 167 -14.47 -2.11 14.82
N ALA A 168 -14.51 -1.50 16.01
CA ALA A 168 -13.77 -0.28 16.30
C ALA A 168 -12.25 -0.48 16.22
N SER A 169 -11.75 -1.59 16.79
CA SER A 169 -10.32 -1.93 16.76
C SER A 169 -9.85 -2.22 15.35
N LEU A 170 -10.65 -2.92 14.54
CA LEU A 170 -10.33 -3.23 13.15
C LEU A 170 -10.24 -1.96 12.29
N VAL A 171 -11.25 -1.09 12.37
CA VAL A 171 -11.27 0.18 11.63
C VAL A 171 -10.12 1.07 12.06
N CYS A 172 -9.85 1.19 13.36
CA CYS A 172 -8.72 1.98 13.87
C CYS A 172 -7.37 1.40 13.41
N THR A 173 -7.22 0.07 13.38
CA THR A 173 -6.00 -0.59 12.88
C THR A 173 -5.80 -0.34 11.39
N LEU A 174 -6.87 -0.36 10.59
CA LEU A 174 -6.81 -0.02 9.16
C LEU A 174 -6.38 1.44 8.94
N ILE A 175 -7.02 2.38 9.63
CA ILE A 175 -6.66 3.81 9.54
C ILE A 175 -5.20 4.03 9.96
N ALA A 176 -4.77 3.44 11.08
CA ALA A 176 -3.40 3.54 11.55
C ALA A 176 -2.40 2.93 10.55
N SER A 177 -2.76 1.83 9.90
CA SER A 177 -1.94 1.21 8.85
C SER A 177 -1.83 2.11 7.61
N LEU A 178 -2.90 2.77 7.20
CA LEU A 178 -2.88 3.75 6.11
C LEU A 178 -1.99 4.95 6.44
N ILE A 179 -2.07 5.47 7.67
CA ILE A 179 -1.23 6.58 8.15
C ILE A 179 0.25 6.14 8.19
N LEU A 180 0.56 4.96 8.72
CA LEU A 180 1.92 4.42 8.70
C LEU A 180 2.45 4.28 7.27
N GLY A 181 1.62 3.78 6.35
CA GLY A 181 1.97 3.69 4.92
C GLY A 181 2.22 5.06 4.29
N ALA A 182 1.40 6.05 4.60
CA ALA A 182 1.57 7.42 4.09
C ALA A 182 2.83 8.10 4.64
N LEU A 183 3.07 8.00 5.96
CA LEU A 183 4.23 8.61 6.63
C LEU A 183 5.57 8.03 6.16
N LEU A 184 5.59 6.74 5.85
CA LEU A 184 6.80 6.05 5.43
C LEU A 184 7.03 6.15 3.91
N GLY A 185 6.27 7.00 3.20
CA GLY A 185 6.45 7.27 1.77
C GLY A 185 5.92 6.16 0.86
N PHE A 186 4.98 5.36 1.36
CA PHE A 186 4.58 4.04 0.82
C PHE A 186 3.18 4.01 0.19
N GLY A 187 2.62 5.17 -0.18
CA GLY A 187 1.45 5.19 -1.08
C GLY A 187 1.66 4.39 -2.37
N ALA A 188 2.92 4.21 -2.78
CA ALA A 188 3.35 3.51 -3.99
C ALA A 188 3.64 1.99 -3.83
N MET A 189 3.82 1.46 -2.61
CA MET A 189 4.08 0.01 -2.42
C MET A 189 2.87 -0.72 -1.82
N GLY A 190 2.01 -0.04 -1.04
CA GLY A 190 0.68 -0.55 -0.67
C GLY A 190 -0.29 -0.60 -1.87
N SER A 191 -0.13 0.31 -2.82
CA SER A 191 -0.81 0.29 -4.12
C SER A 191 -0.36 -0.88 -5.01
N TYR A 192 0.83 -1.43 -4.80
CA TYR A 192 1.28 -2.65 -5.51
C TYR A 192 0.50 -3.89 -5.04
N GLN A 193 0.20 -4.01 -3.74
CA GLN A 193 -0.56 -5.12 -3.19
C GLN A 193 -2.08 -4.97 -3.45
N ALA A 194 -2.59 -3.74 -3.44
CA ALA A 194 -3.97 -3.43 -3.83
C ALA A 194 -4.18 -3.49 -5.36
N GLY A 195 -3.18 -3.12 -6.16
CA GLY A 195 -3.18 -3.22 -7.62
C GLY A 195 -3.24 -4.66 -8.12
N MET A 196 -2.53 -5.57 -7.42
CA MET A 196 -2.56 -7.02 -7.68
C MET A 196 -3.90 -7.71 -7.34
N MET A 197 -4.79 -7.08 -6.56
CA MET A 197 -6.17 -7.55 -6.37
C MET A 197 -7.09 -7.15 -7.54
N GLY A 198 -6.78 -6.06 -8.24
CA GLY A 198 -7.54 -5.57 -9.39
C GLY A 198 -7.33 -6.40 -10.67
N GLU A 199 -6.18 -7.07 -10.79
CA GLU A 199 -5.80 -7.77 -12.02
C GLU A 199 -6.36 -9.21 -12.16
N ARG A 200 -6.96 -9.77 -11.09
CA ARG A 200 -7.43 -11.18 -11.06
C ARG A 200 -8.95 -11.36 -11.07
N SER A 201 -9.75 -10.30 -11.06
CA SER A 201 -11.23 -10.38 -11.10
C SER A 201 -11.74 -10.17 -12.53
N GLY A 202 -11.65 -11.22 -13.35
CA GLY A 202 -12.44 -11.32 -14.59
C GLY A 202 -13.90 -11.61 -14.26
N GLY A 203 -14.66 -10.58 -13.87
CA GLY A 203 -16.11 -10.71 -13.66
C GLY A 203 -16.72 -9.61 -12.81
N SER A 204 -17.39 -8.66 -13.47
CA SER A 204 -18.38 -7.71 -12.92
C SER A 204 -17.92 -6.62 -11.94
N SER A 205 -16.66 -6.18 -12.00
CA SER A 205 -16.11 -5.02 -11.24
C SER A 205 -15.64 -3.86 -12.15
N ASN A 206 -16.10 -3.83 -13.40
CA ASN A 206 -15.54 -3.08 -14.52
C ASN A 206 -15.53 -1.54 -14.42
N VAL A 207 -16.23 -0.91 -13.46
CA VAL A 207 -16.28 0.56 -13.36
C VAL A 207 -15.30 1.12 -12.32
N MET A 208 -14.86 0.31 -11.34
CA MET A 208 -14.05 0.78 -10.20
C MET A 208 -12.55 0.45 -10.35
N PHE A 209 -12.22 -0.65 -11.03
CA PHE A 209 -10.84 -1.13 -11.22
C PHE A 209 -10.28 -0.91 -12.64
N GLY A 210 -11.10 -0.49 -13.59
CA GLY A 210 -10.65 -0.17 -14.96
C GLY A 210 -9.65 0.99 -14.98
N ASP A 211 -9.88 2.02 -14.15
CA ASP A 211 -9.00 3.18 -14.04
C ASP A 211 -7.68 2.84 -13.35
N LEU A 212 -7.69 1.98 -12.33
CA LEU A 212 -6.47 1.47 -11.68
C LEU A 212 -5.60 0.66 -12.64
N GLY A 213 -6.21 -0.23 -13.43
CA GLY A 213 -5.49 -1.00 -14.45
C GLY A 213 -4.96 -0.13 -15.59
N ARG A 214 -5.70 0.90 -16.01
CA ARG A 214 -5.23 1.90 -16.98
C ARG A 214 -4.04 2.66 -16.43
N GLN A 215 -4.10 3.08 -15.18
CA GLN A 215 -3.05 3.86 -14.53
C GLN A 215 -1.78 3.05 -14.29
N ALA A 216 -1.90 1.77 -13.93
CA ALA A 216 -0.77 0.85 -13.84
C ALA A 216 -0.04 0.69 -15.19
N ARG A 217 -0.79 0.60 -16.31
CA ARG A 217 -0.19 0.55 -17.66
C ARG A 217 0.53 1.84 -18.02
N VAL A 218 -0.07 3.00 -17.75
CA VAL A 218 0.57 4.31 -17.98
C VAL A 218 1.87 4.43 -17.19
N MET A 219 1.88 3.99 -15.93
CA MET A 219 3.08 3.95 -15.09
C MET A 219 4.14 3.01 -15.65
N GLU A 220 3.77 1.79 -16.04
CA GLU A 220 4.71 0.83 -16.62
C GLU A 220 5.30 1.32 -17.94
N GLU A 221 4.49 1.93 -18.80
CA GLU A 221 4.96 2.53 -20.06
C GLU A 221 5.89 3.73 -19.81
N ALA A 222 5.62 4.52 -18.78
CA ALA A 222 6.47 5.65 -18.38
C ALA A 222 7.79 5.19 -17.76
N GLU A 223 7.81 4.08 -17.01
CA GLU A 223 9.03 3.49 -16.45
C GLU A 223 9.97 2.91 -17.52
N ARG A 224 9.41 2.44 -18.64
CA ARG A 224 10.17 1.92 -19.78
C ARG A 224 10.76 3.02 -20.66
N ASP A 225 10.31 4.26 -20.52
CA ASP A 225 10.83 5.37 -21.31
C ASP A 225 12.26 5.68 -20.89
N THR A 226 13.17 5.57 -21.85
CA THR A 226 14.54 6.06 -21.73
C THR A 226 14.73 7.29 -22.60
N PHE A 227 15.52 8.24 -22.13
CA PHE A 227 15.89 9.43 -22.90
C PHE A 227 17.40 9.66 -22.75
N ASP A 228 18.06 9.96 -23.86
CA ASP A 228 19.49 10.33 -23.88
C ASP A 228 19.60 11.85 -24.00
N PRO A 229 19.95 12.57 -22.90
CA PRO A 229 20.01 14.01 -22.92
C PRO A 229 21.07 14.56 -23.86
N PRO A 230 20.82 15.72 -24.50
CA PRO A 230 21.83 16.36 -25.32
C PRO A 230 23.05 16.76 -24.47
N ARG A 231 24.26 16.48 -24.97
CA ARG A 231 25.53 16.73 -24.25
C ARG A 231 25.74 18.19 -23.82
N ASN A 232 25.08 19.12 -24.52
CA ASN A 232 25.16 20.55 -24.22
C ASN A 232 24.18 20.99 -23.11
N GLY A 233 23.31 20.10 -22.61
CA GLY A 233 22.32 20.41 -21.58
C GLY A 233 21.23 21.40 -22.00
N LYS A 234 21.14 21.75 -23.29
CA LYS A 234 20.22 22.78 -23.79
C LYS A 234 18.89 22.15 -24.21
N ILE A 235 17.80 22.72 -23.71
CA ILE A 235 16.45 22.45 -24.19
C ILE A 235 16.28 23.18 -25.54
N ASN A 236 15.62 22.51 -26.50
CA ASN A 236 15.22 23.15 -27.76
C ASN A 236 13.75 23.61 -27.75
N GLU A 237 13.35 24.43 -28.72
CA GLU A 237 12.00 24.98 -28.80
C GLU A 237 10.92 23.88 -28.89
N THR A 238 11.16 22.80 -29.64
CA THR A 238 10.21 21.67 -29.74
C THR A 238 9.99 20.99 -28.39
N GLN A 239 11.04 20.81 -27.60
CA GLN A 239 10.96 20.26 -26.25
C GLN A 239 10.19 21.18 -25.30
N MET A 240 10.41 22.49 -25.43
CA MET A 240 9.68 23.50 -24.66
C MET A 240 8.19 23.51 -25.03
N GLU A 241 7.86 23.47 -26.31
CA GLU A 241 6.47 23.45 -26.79
C GLU A 241 5.72 22.19 -26.35
N ARG A 242 6.37 21.02 -26.42
CA ARG A 242 5.80 19.77 -25.90
C ARG A 242 5.56 19.83 -24.40
N TYR A 243 6.51 20.37 -23.64
CA TYR A 243 6.35 20.57 -22.21
C TYR A 243 5.17 21.49 -21.89
N LEU A 244 5.03 22.61 -22.61
CA LEU A 244 3.92 23.56 -22.47
C LEU A 244 2.56 22.93 -22.75
N ASP A 245 2.44 22.12 -23.81
CA ASP A 245 1.21 21.41 -24.14
C ASP A 245 0.81 20.43 -23.03
N VAL A 246 1.79 19.69 -22.48
CA VAL A 246 1.56 18.75 -21.38
C VAL A 246 1.07 19.47 -20.14
N ILE A 247 1.75 20.53 -19.69
CA ILE A 247 1.36 21.23 -18.46
C ILE A 247 0.00 21.92 -18.60
N GLN A 248 -0.33 22.46 -19.78
CA GLN A 248 -1.62 23.09 -20.03
C GLN A 248 -2.77 22.08 -19.93
N LYS A 249 -2.66 20.94 -20.61
CA LYS A 249 -3.64 19.84 -20.52
C LYS A 249 -3.72 19.26 -19.11
N THR A 250 -2.60 19.21 -18.40
CA THR A 250 -2.56 18.76 -17.00
C THR A 250 -3.33 19.70 -16.07
N ALA A 251 -3.21 21.02 -16.27
CA ALA A 251 -3.96 22.00 -15.50
C ALA A 251 -5.48 21.95 -15.75
N GLU A 252 -5.89 21.73 -17.01
CA GLU A 252 -7.31 21.49 -17.35
C GLU A 252 -7.85 20.25 -16.63
N LEU A 253 -7.12 19.13 -16.69
CA LEU A 253 -7.52 17.89 -16.02
C LEU A 253 -7.63 18.06 -14.49
N ARG A 254 -6.69 18.80 -13.88
CA ARG A 254 -6.73 19.10 -12.43
C ARG A 254 -7.92 20.00 -12.05
N ARG A 255 -8.32 20.93 -12.91
CA ARG A 255 -9.54 21.75 -12.68
C ARG A 255 -10.78 20.87 -12.66
N GLU A 256 -10.93 19.96 -13.63
CA GLU A 256 -12.05 19.03 -13.69
C GLU A 256 -12.11 18.12 -12.43
N GLN A 257 -10.96 17.60 -12.00
CA GLN A 257 -10.84 16.81 -10.78
C GLN A 257 -11.19 17.62 -9.53
N GLY A 258 -10.78 18.89 -9.45
CA GLY A 258 -11.11 19.78 -8.34
C GLY A 258 -12.60 20.10 -8.27
N GLU A 259 -13.28 20.26 -9.42
CA GLU A 259 -14.74 20.41 -9.47
C GLU A 259 -15.47 19.13 -9.06
N ALA A 260 -14.99 17.97 -9.50
CA ALA A 260 -15.52 16.67 -9.07
C ALA A 260 -15.37 16.47 -7.55
N PHE A 261 -14.24 16.89 -6.96
CA PHE A 261 -14.01 16.84 -5.52
C PHE A 261 -15.00 17.72 -4.74
N LYS A 262 -15.22 18.97 -5.20
CA LYS A 262 -16.23 19.87 -4.60
C LYS A 262 -17.64 19.30 -4.66
N GLN A 263 -17.98 18.55 -5.72
CA GLN A 263 -19.28 17.89 -5.82
C GLN A 263 -19.42 16.71 -4.86
N LEU A 264 -18.33 15.95 -4.63
CA LEU A 264 -18.29 14.85 -3.66
C LEU A 264 -18.36 15.36 -2.22
N GLU A 265 -17.65 16.43 -1.89
CA GLU A 265 -17.69 17.09 -0.58
C GLU A 265 -19.12 17.53 -0.23
N LYS A 266 -19.82 18.19 -1.16
CA LYS A 266 -21.23 18.60 -1.00
C LYS A 266 -22.20 17.42 -0.82
N LYS A 267 -21.86 16.22 -1.31
CA LYS A 267 -22.66 15.00 -1.12
C LYS A 267 -22.34 14.31 0.20
N SER A 268 -21.07 14.31 0.62
CA SER A 268 -20.61 13.73 1.88
C SER A 268 -21.18 14.45 3.12
N ASP A 269 -21.53 15.73 3.00
CA ASP A 269 -22.16 16.50 4.09
C ASP A 269 -23.65 16.16 4.31
N LYS A 270 -24.28 15.44 3.36
CA LYS A 270 -25.73 15.14 3.40
C LYS A 270 -26.07 13.68 3.67
N ASP A 271 -25.14 12.74 3.51
CA ASP A 271 -25.32 11.30 3.73
C ASP A 271 -24.02 10.62 4.22
N SER A 272 -24.13 9.47 4.90
CA SER A 272 -22.98 8.65 5.30
C SER A 272 -22.18 8.17 4.08
N VAL A 273 -20.86 8.39 4.07
CA VAL A 273 -19.95 7.99 2.98
C VAL A 273 -20.11 6.51 2.63
N SER A 274 -20.57 6.21 1.41
CA SER A 274 -20.68 4.84 0.92
C SER A 274 -19.33 4.29 0.45
N LEU A 275 -19.17 2.97 0.42
CA LEU A 275 -17.97 2.33 -0.16
C LEU A 275 -17.74 2.71 -1.64
N GLY A 276 -18.82 3.01 -2.38
CA GLY A 276 -18.72 3.49 -3.76
C GLY A 276 -18.17 4.92 -3.86
N ASP A 277 -18.53 5.79 -2.91
CA ASP A 277 -18.02 7.16 -2.85
C ASP A 277 -16.56 7.21 -2.43
N LEU A 278 -16.15 6.34 -1.49
CA LEU A 278 -14.75 6.17 -1.10
C LEU A 278 -13.88 5.68 -2.27
N GLY A 279 -14.42 4.79 -3.11
CA GLY A 279 -13.76 4.35 -4.33
C GLY A 279 -13.56 5.45 -5.36
N LYS A 280 -14.61 6.23 -5.64
CA LYS A 280 -14.53 7.40 -6.53
C LYS A 280 -13.54 8.43 -6.03
N LEU A 281 -13.54 8.68 -4.72
CA LEU A 281 -12.56 9.57 -4.08
C LEU A 281 -11.13 9.07 -4.32
N THR A 282 -10.89 7.78 -4.08
CA THR A 282 -9.56 7.15 -4.26
C THR A 282 -9.11 7.20 -5.72
N GLY A 283 -10.00 6.92 -6.67
CA GLY A 283 -9.71 7.01 -8.10
C GLY A 283 -9.37 8.43 -8.56
N THR A 284 -10.14 9.43 -8.11
CA THR A 284 -9.87 10.85 -8.40
C THR A 284 -8.53 11.29 -7.81
N LEU A 285 -8.22 10.90 -6.58
CA LEU A 285 -6.95 11.24 -5.91
C LEU A 285 -5.75 10.61 -6.63
N MET A 286 -5.86 9.35 -7.02
CA MET A 286 -4.81 8.68 -7.80
C MET A 286 -4.66 9.34 -9.17
N GLY A 287 -5.75 9.61 -9.89
CA GLY A 287 -5.73 10.28 -11.19
C GLY A 287 -5.13 11.69 -11.11
N ALA A 288 -5.27 12.38 -9.99
CA ALA A 288 -4.62 13.67 -9.77
C ALA A 288 -3.10 13.53 -9.59
N ALA A 289 -2.65 12.47 -8.92
CA ALA A 289 -1.24 12.19 -8.71
C ALA A 289 -0.50 11.82 -10.01
N THR A 290 -1.17 11.18 -10.98
CA THR A 290 -0.56 10.80 -12.27
C THR A 290 -0.99 11.67 -13.46
N ALA A 291 -1.79 12.70 -13.25
CA ALA A 291 -2.35 13.55 -14.31
C ALA A 291 -1.34 13.96 -15.38
N GLU A 292 -0.15 14.41 -14.96
CA GLU A 292 0.91 14.86 -15.87
C GLU A 292 1.49 13.70 -16.69
N MET A 293 1.68 12.53 -16.07
CA MET A 293 2.16 11.31 -16.73
C MET A 293 1.12 10.77 -17.70
N ASP A 294 -0.15 10.75 -17.32
CA ASP A 294 -1.27 10.38 -18.19
C ASP A 294 -1.31 11.24 -19.45
N VAL A 295 -1.16 12.56 -19.33
CA VAL A 295 -1.13 13.48 -20.48
C VAL A 295 0.06 13.21 -21.39
N VAL A 296 1.25 12.99 -20.83
CA VAL A 296 2.45 12.67 -21.63
C VAL A 296 2.24 11.39 -22.43
N LYS A 297 1.78 10.31 -21.78
CA LYS A 297 1.66 9.00 -22.43
C LYS A 297 0.51 8.93 -23.41
N THR A 298 -0.65 9.52 -23.08
CA THR A 298 -1.78 9.59 -24.02
C THR A 298 -1.50 10.48 -25.23
N GLY A 299 -0.63 11.49 -25.09
CA GLY A 299 -0.10 12.29 -26.19
C GLY A 299 1.00 11.61 -27.01
N GLY A 300 1.38 10.36 -26.71
CA GLY A 300 2.47 9.66 -27.39
C GLY A 300 3.87 10.19 -27.05
N GLY A 301 3.99 10.94 -25.96
CA GLY A 301 5.24 11.52 -25.48
C GLY A 301 6.11 10.55 -24.67
N ASN A 302 7.37 10.94 -24.50
CA ASN A 302 8.36 10.23 -23.69
C ASN A 302 8.44 10.85 -22.29
N TRP A 303 8.16 10.06 -21.26
CA TRP A 303 8.15 10.50 -19.86
C TRP A 303 9.54 10.91 -19.35
N ALA A 304 10.59 10.19 -19.74
CA ALA A 304 11.95 10.52 -19.34
C ALA A 304 12.44 11.84 -19.96
N GLU A 305 12.07 12.12 -21.23
CA GLU A 305 12.33 13.41 -21.87
C GLU A 305 11.59 14.53 -21.15
N HIS A 306 10.30 14.33 -20.85
CA HIS A 306 9.47 15.30 -20.14
C HIS A 306 10.05 15.67 -18.77
N MET A 307 10.43 14.67 -17.98
CA MET A 307 11.05 14.88 -16.66
C MET A 307 12.40 15.58 -16.75
N TRP A 308 13.20 15.26 -17.77
CA TRP A 308 14.47 15.94 -18.00
C TRP A 308 14.26 17.43 -18.35
N VAL A 309 13.33 17.75 -19.25
CA VAL A 309 13.00 19.13 -19.62
C VAL A 309 12.48 19.90 -18.39
N LYS A 310 11.58 19.30 -17.62
CA LYS A 310 11.05 19.87 -16.38
C LYS A 310 12.16 20.25 -15.39
N GLU A 311 13.12 19.34 -15.19
CA GLU A 311 14.26 19.56 -14.31
C GLU A 311 15.17 20.69 -14.84
N GLN A 312 15.47 20.69 -16.14
CA GLN A 312 16.29 21.74 -16.75
C GLN A 312 15.64 23.12 -16.64
N LEU A 313 14.32 23.23 -16.79
CA LEU A 313 13.58 24.48 -16.58
C LEU A 313 13.57 24.92 -15.11
N HIS A 314 13.43 23.97 -14.18
CA HIS A 314 13.49 24.23 -12.74
C HIS A 314 14.87 24.80 -12.35
N VAL A 315 15.94 24.15 -12.78
CA VAL A 315 17.33 24.60 -12.57
C VAL A 315 17.54 25.97 -13.23
N ALA A 316 17.04 26.17 -14.46
CA ALA A 316 17.14 27.44 -15.17
C ALA A 316 16.49 28.61 -14.41
N ARG A 317 15.28 28.40 -13.87
CA ARG A 317 14.54 29.41 -13.10
C ARG A 317 15.28 29.82 -11.82
N ILE A 318 15.92 28.86 -11.14
CA ILE A 318 16.61 29.10 -9.85
C ILE A 318 18.01 29.68 -10.06
N GLN A 319 18.80 29.02 -10.90
CA GLN A 319 20.25 29.26 -11.01
C GLN A 319 20.62 30.29 -12.07
N LYS A 320 19.73 30.56 -13.03
CA LYS A 320 19.78 31.62 -14.06
C LYS A 320 20.98 31.61 -15.02
N ASP A 321 22.21 31.71 -14.54
CA ASP A 321 23.41 31.92 -15.36
C ASP A 321 24.66 31.13 -14.95
N ILE A 322 24.52 30.12 -14.09
CA ILE A 322 25.65 29.30 -13.59
C ILE A 322 26.42 28.52 -14.68
N SER A 323 25.81 28.27 -15.83
CA SER A 323 26.44 27.60 -16.98
C SER A 323 25.80 28.05 -18.29
N ASP A 324 26.49 27.83 -19.41
CA ASP A 324 25.99 28.16 -20.75
C ASP A 324 24.67 27.46 -21.08
N ALA A 325 24.48 26.24 -20.57
CA ALA A 325 23.25 25.48 -20.72
C ALA A 325 22.10 26.11 -19.92
N VAL A 326 22.36 26.43 -18.65
CA VAL A 326 21.39 27.06 -17.74
C VAL A 326 20.97 28.44 -18.23
N LYS A 327 21.93 29.24 -18.70
CA LYS A 327 21.68 30.57 -19.28
C LYS A 327 20.81 30.50 -20.54
N HIS A 328 21.09 29.53 -21.41
CA HIS A 328 20.27 29.27 -22.60
C HIS A 328 18.84 28.84 -22.21
N ASN A 329 18.71 27.85 -21.32
CA ASN A 329 17.41 27.34 -20.87
C ASN A 329 16.61 28.44 -20.14
N TYR A 330 17.26 29.34 -19.40
CA TYR A 330 16.60 30.47 -18.74
C TYR A 330 16.11 31.52 -19.74
N ALA A 331 16.90 31.81 -20.79
CA ALA A 331 16.46 32.68 -21.87
C ALA A 331 15.23 32.10 -22.59
N LEU A 332 15.22 30.78 -22.84
CA LEU A 332 14.07 30.08 -23.41
C LEU A 332 12.87 30.13 -22.47
N TYR A 333 13.05 29.87 -21.17
CA TYR A 333 12.00 30.00 -20.16
C TYR A 333 11.34 31.40 -20.20
N LYS A 334 12.15 32.46 -20.26
CA LYS A 334 11.64 33.84 -20.33
C LYS A 334 10.77 34.11 -21.56
N GLN A 335 11.10 33.53 -22.71
CA GLN A 335 10.29 33.70 -23.92
C GLN A 335 8.87 33.14 -23.76
N TYR A 336 8.70 32.12 -22.91
CA TYR A 336 7.42 31.46 -22.66
C TYR A 336 6.87 31.74 -21.25
N GLU A 337 7.40 32.74 -20.54
CA GLU A 337 7.05 33.04 -19.14
C GLU A 337 5.55 33.31 -18.96
N GLU A 338 4.93 34.05 -19.88
CA GLU A 338 3.49 34.32 -19.85
C GLU A 338 2.67 33.02 -19.92
N ARG A 339 3.02 32.11 -20.85
CA ARG A 339 2.32 30.83 -21.01
C ARG A 339 2.54 29.90 -19.82
N LEU A 340 3.74 29.90 -19.23
CA LEU A 340 4.07 29.13 -18.03
C LEU A 340 3.31 29.66 -16.81
N SER A 341 3.18 30.98 -16.67
CA SER A 341 2.52 31.63 -15.53
C SER A 341 1.00 31.41 -15.48
N GLN A 342 0.36 31.19 -16.63
CA GLN A 342 -1.08 30.90 -16.72
C GLN A 342 -1.46 29.50 -16.24
N VAL A 343 -0.47 28.60 -16.13
CA VAL A 343 -0.65 27.19 -15.75
C VAL A 343 -0.34 26.95 -14.26
N ASP A 344 0.42 27.85 -13.62
CA ASP A 344 0.82 27.79 -12.20
C ASP A 344 -0.25 28.34 -11.21
N GLN A 345 -1.45 28.75 -11.68
CA GLN A 345 -2.55 29.34 -10.88
C GLN A 345 -3.71 28.38 -10.63
#